data_AF-A0A2V7RGD8-F1
#
_entry.id   AF-A0A2V7RGD8-F1
#
_cell.length_a   1.000
_cell.length_b   1.000
_cell.length_c   1.000
_cell.angle_alpha   90.00
_cell.angle_beta   90.00
_cell.angle_gamma   90.00
#
_symmetry.space_group_name_H-M   'P 1'
#
loop_
_entity.id
_entity.type
_entity.pdbx_description
1 polymer ?
#
loop_
_entity_poly.entity_id
_entity_poly.type
_entity_poly.pdbx_seq_one_letter_code
_entity_poly.pdbx_strand_id
1 'polypeptide(L)'
;TVAEPEGPLVLPGEYRLRLTAAGRTLTQPLRVENDPRVHVADSALANQLRLALEIWNMMAEQYALRVAVRGVRDQLRPTAVPSLDSIAQGAGDGALAGLETVVESADRQPTQQSRDVFDGARARLARAQRRWQEFVTKDLPVLNAQRARQHLSPVTAPALTPDAIAIP
;
A
#
# COMPACT_ATOMS: atom_id res chain seq x y z
N THR A 1 13.43 14.47 14.81
CA THR A 1 12.15 13.81 14.46
C THR A 1 12.41 12.95 13.26
N VAL A 2 12.55 11.63 13.44
CA VAL A 2 12.75 10.70 12.32
C VAL A 2 11.43 10.59 11.57
N ALA A 3 11.50 10.71 10.24
CA ALA A 3 10.36 10.82 9.34
C ALA A 3 9.54 9.52 9.28
N GLU A 4 8.28 9.67 8.88
CA GLU A 4 7.32 8.62 8.53
C GLU A 4 7.94 7.53 7.63
N PRO A 5 7.51 6.26 7.76
CA PRO A 5 8.40 5.09 7.77
C PRO A 5 9.14 4.85 6.45
N GLU A 6 10.44 4.55 6.53
CA GLU A 6 11.33 4.22 5.39
C GLU A 6 11.17 2.76 4.89
N GLY A 7 10.07 2.10 5.25
CA GLY A 7 9.83 0.68 5.01
C GLY A 7 10.18 -0.20 6.22
N PRO A 8 9.78 -1.49 6.21
CA PRO A 8 10.00 -2.40 7.34
C PRO A 8 11.47 -2.62 7.69
N LEU A 9 11.74 -2.88 8.97
CA LEU A 9 13.06 -3.29 9.46
C LEU A 9 13.52 -4.61 8.83
N VAL A 10 14.82 -4.69 8.49
CA VAL A 10 15.42 -5.88 7.87
C VAL A 10 15.88 -6.92 8.91
N LEU A 11 16.06 -8.18 8.48
CA LEU A 11 16.63 -9.23 9.35
C LEU A 11 18.12 -8.98 9.64
N PRO A 12 18.64 -9.45 10.78
CA PRO A 12 20.09 -9.51 11.02
C PRO A 12 20.81 -10.26 9.90
N GLY A 13 21.99 -9.76 9.50
CA GLY A 13 22.74 -10.33 8.39
C GLY A 13 23.72 -9.35 7.75
N GLU A 14 24.34 -9.81 6.67
CA GLU A 14 25.31 -9.03 5.89
C GLU A 14 24.61 -8.35 4.71
N TYR A 15 24.69 -7.02 4.67
CA TYR A 15 24.09 -6.17 3.63
C TYR A 15 25.17 -5.36 2.91
N ARG A 16 24.81 -4.80 1.75
CA ARG A 16 25.63 -3.81 1.05
C ARG A 16 24.82 -2.53 0.84
N LEU A 17 25.30 -1.44 1.41
CA LEU A 17 24.74 -0.11 1.16
C LEU A 17 25.29 0.42 -0.16
N ARG A 18 24.42 1.00 -0.98
CA ARG A 18 24.79 1.64 -2.24
C ARG A 18 24.33 3.10 -2.23
N LEU A 19 25.28 4.03 -2.29
CA LEU A 19 25.02 5.46 -2.41
C LEU A 19 25.39 5.94 -3.81
N THR A 20 24.42 6.48 -4.54
CA THR A 20 24.66 7.10 -5.86
C THR A 20 24.45 8.60 -5.76
N ALA A 21 25.49 9.39 -6.03
CA ALA A 21 25.44 10.86 -6.03
C ALA A 21 26.31 11.42 -7.16
N ALA A 22 25.79 12.40 -7.90
CA ALA A 22 26.49 13.02 -9.04
C ALA A 22 27.11 11.99 -10.03
N GLY A 23 26.37 10.90 -10.32
CA GLY A 23 26.81 9.84 -11.23
C GLY A 23 27.87 8.88 -10.68
N ARG A 24 28.35 9.08 -9.44
CA ARG A 24 29.28 8.17 -8.75
C ARG A 24 28.49 7.25 -7.82
N THR A 25 28.86 5.97 -7.82
CA THR A 25 28.26 4.97 -6.92
C THR A 25 29.31 4.44 -5.96
N LEU A 26 29.04 4.58 -4.67
CA LEU A 26 29.84 4.02 -3.59
C LEU A 26 29.10 2.82 -3.00
N THR A 27 29.83 1.76 -2.68
CA THR A 27 29.28 0.56 -2.04
C THR A 27 30.08 0.22 -0.79
N GLN A 28 29.40 -0.02 0.34
CA GLN A 28 30.04 -0.45 1.59
C GLN A 28 29.27 -1.62 2.21
N PRO A 29 29.97 -2.60 2.82
CA PRO A 29 29.32 -3.64 3.61
C PRO A 29 28.72 -3.04 4.89
N LEU A 30 27.57 -3.55 5.30
CA LEU A 30 26.91 -3.25 6.56
C LEU A 30 26.46 -4.57 7.20
N ARG A 31 26.93 -4.83 8.42
CA ARG A 31 26.44 -5.94 9.22
C ARG A 31 25.35 -5.44 10.15
N VAL A 32 24.17 -6.04 10.03
CA VAL A 32 23.02 -5.79 10.91
C VAL A 32 22.99 -6.89 11.96
N GLU A 33 22.95 -6.50 13.23
CA GLU A 33 22.87 -7.43 14.36
C GLU A 33 21.56 -7.24 15.12
N ASN A 34 21.08 -8.30 15.76
CA ASN A 34 19.91 -8.21 16.63
C ASN A 34 20.28 -7.49 17.93
N ASP A 35 19.32 -6.83 18.58
CA ASP A 35 19.53 -6.29 19.92
C ASP A 35 19.88 -7.45 20.88
N PRO A 36 21.01 -7.39 21.61
CA PRO A 36 21.45 -8.45 22.52
C PRO A 36 20.44 -8.84 23.60
N ARG A 37 19.45 -7.98 23.88
CA ARG A 37 18.40 -8.23 24.87
C ARG A 37 17.25 -9.05 24.30
N VAL A 38 17.10 -9.10 22.98
CA VAL A 38 16.01 -9.76 22.27
C VAL A 38 16.40 -11.21 21.96
N HIS A 39 15.73 -12.14 22.62
CA HIS A 39 15.95 -13.58 22.46
C HIS A 39 14.76 -14.20 21.71
N VAL A 40 14.72 -13.98 20.39
CA VAL A 40 13.65 -14.47 19.51
C VAL A 40 14.27 -15.39 18.45
N ALA A 41 13.57 -16.47 18.09
CA ALA A 41 14.04 -17.36 17.03
C ALA A 41 14.05 -16.67 15.67
N ASP A 42 15.05 -16.95 14.83
CA ASP A 42 15.19 -16.35 13.49
C ASP A 42 13.95 -16.55 12.62
N SER A 43 13.28 -17.71 12.75
CA SER A 43 12.03 -18.00 12.03
C SER A 43 10.88 -17.09 12.46
N ALA A 44 10.85 -16.63 13.71
CA ALA A 44 9.86 -15.68 14.19
C ALA A 44 10.15 -14.27 13.65
N LEU A 45 11.42 -13.85 13.59
CA LEU A 45 11.83 -12.59 12.96
C LEU A 45 11.48 -12.59 11.46
N ALA A 46 11.75 -13.69 10.75
CA ALA A 46 11.40 -13.83 9.33
C ALA A 46 9.88 -13.72 9.10
N ASN A 47 9.08 -14.31 9.98
CA ASN A 47 7.62 -14.20 9.91
C ASN A 47 7.13 -12.78 10.21
N GLN A 48 7.78 -12.06 11.13
CA GLN A 48 7.47 -10.67 11.45
C GLN A 48 7.81 -9.75 10.28
N LEU A 49 8.99 -9.90 9.67
CA LEU A 49 9.36 -9.17 8.45
C LEU A 49 8.36 -9.43 7.32
N ARG A 50 7.98 -10.70 7.09
CA ARG A 50 7.00 -11.03 6.06
C ARG A 50 5.68 -10.28 6.27
N LEU A 51 5.15 -10.30 7.49
CA LEU A 51 3.91 -9.57 7.79
C LEU A 51 4.09 -8.05 7.60
N ALA A 52 5.20 -7.49 8.04
CA ALA A 52 5.47 -6.07 7.89
C ALA A 52 5.53 -5.66 6.40
N LEU A 53 6.18 -6.47 5.55
CA LEU A 53 6.19 -6.26 4.10
C LEU A 53 4.80 -6.41 3.47
N GLU A 54 4.00 -7.36 3.92
CA GLU A 54 2.61 -7.52 3.47
C GLU A 54 1.77 -6.28 3.81
N ILE A 55 1.91 -5.74 5.04
CA ILE A 55 1.24 -4.51 5.47
C ILE A 55 1.70 -3.33 4.63
N TRP A 56 3.01 -3.17 4.45
CA TRP A 56 3.60 -2.10 3.63
C TRP A 56 3.05 -2.10 2.20
N ASN A 57 3.13 -3.24 1.52
CA ASN A 57 2.63 -3.38 0.15
C ASN A 57 1.14 -3.07 0.07
N MET A 58 0.38 -3.51 1.07
CA MET A 58 -1.04 -3.24 1.13
C MET A 58 -1.35 -1.75 1.32
N MET A 59 -0.54 -1.02 2.09
CA MET A 59 -0.66 0.44 2.19
C MET A 59 -0.37 1.13 0.85
N ALA A 60 0.64 0.66 0.11
CA ALA A 60 0.96 1.16 -1.22
C ALA A 60 -0.20 0.92 -2.21
N GLU A 61 -0.81 -0.26 -2.20
CA GLU A 61 -2.01 -0.58 -2.98
C GLU A 61 -3.21 0.31 -2.61
N GLN A 62 -3.46 0.49 -1.32
CA GLN A 62 -4.51 1.38 -0.83
C GLN A 62 -4.28 2.83 -1.28
N TYR A 63 -3.03 3.31 -1.22
CA TYR A 63 -2.69 4.66 -1.67
C TYR A 63 -2.91 4.81 -3.18
N ALA A 64 -2.41 3.88 -3.99
CA ALA A 64 -2.59 3.90 -5.44
C ALA A 64 -4.08 3.94 -5.84
N LEU A 65 -4.91 3.12 -5.18
CA LEU A 65 -6.36 3.12 -5.42
C LEU A 65 -7.01 4.46 -5.06
N ARG A 66 -6.66 5.05 -3.92
CA ARG A 66 -7.20 6.35 -3.49
C ARG A 66 -6.82 7.47 -4.47
N VAL A 67 -5.58 7.50 -4.92
CA VAL A 67 -5.10 8.46 -5.92
C VAL A 67 -5.87 8.30 -7.24
N ALA A 68 -6.06 7.07 -7.70
CA ALA A 68 -6.78 6.80 -8.94
C ALA A 68 -8.26 7.25 -8.88
N VAL A 69 -8.96 6.91 -7.78
CA VAL A 69 -10.35 7.32 -7.56
C VAL A 69 -10.47 8.84 -7.48
N ARG A 70 -9.56 9.50 -6.76
CA ARG A 70 -9.52 10.97 -6.68
C ARG A 70 -9.30 11.59 -8.06
N GLY A 71 -8.36 11.07 -8.84
CA GLY A 71 -8.07 11.58 -10.19
C GLY A 71 -9.26 11.52 -11.14
N VAL A 72 -10.08 10.46 -11.06
CA VAL A 72 -11.33 10.38 -11.83
C VAL A 72 -12.40 11.31 -11.27
N ARG A 73 -12.55 11.38 -9.93
CA ARG A 73 -13.53 12.26 -9.29
C ARG A 73 -13.28 13.72 -9.67
N ASP A 74 -12.02 14.17 -9.68
CA ASP A 74 -11.64 15.54 -10.01
C ASP A 74 -12.01 15.90 -11.47
N GLN A 75 -11.89 14.95 -12.40
CA GLN A 75 -12.33 15.13 -13.80
C GLN A 75 -13.86 15.20 -13.98
N LEU A 76 -14.62 14.65 -13.03
CA LEU A 76 -16.08 14.55 -13.11
C LEU A 76 -16.80 15.66 -12.36
N ARG A 77 -16.10 16.49 -11.57
CA ARG A 77 -16.72 17.59 -10.81
C ARG A 77 -17.48 18.54 -11.75
N PRO A 78 -18.71 18.95 -11.39
CA PRO A 78 -19.41 18.72 -10.11
C PRO A 78 -20.27 17.45 -10.04
N THR A 79 -20.22 16.56 -11.04
CA THR A 79 -21.06 15.36 -11.12
C THR A 79 -20.68 14.35 -10.03
N ALA A 80 -21.62 14.02 -9.15
CA ALA A 80 -21.44 12.97 -8.17
C ALA A 80 -21.57 11.59 -8.82
N VAL A 81 -20.68 10.67 -8.46
CA VAL A 81 -20.69 9.29 -8.95
C VAL A 81 -20.64 8.35 -7.74
N PRO A 82 -21.79 7.82 -7.28
CA PRO A 82 -21.87 7.02 -6.06
C PRO A 82 -20.94 5.80 -6.03
N SER A 83 -20.65 5.20 -7.18
CA SER A 83 -19.71 4.07 -7.27
C SER A 83 -18.29 4.48 -6.86
N LEU A 84 -17.82 5.69 -7.22
CA LEU A 84 -16.52 6.20 -6.80
C LEU A 84 -16.44 6.44 -5.28
N ASP A 85 -17.51 6.93 -4.67
CA ASP A 85 -17.59 7.14 -3.21
C ASP A 85 -17.45 5.81 -2.47
N SER A 86 -18.15 4.80 -2.95
CA SER A 86 -18.14 3.47 -2.35
C SER A 86 -16.82 2.72 -2.54
N ILE A 87 -16.09 2.98 -3.64
CA ILE A 87 -14.73 2.46 -3.85
C ILE A 87 -13.75 3.16 -2.90
N ALA A 88 -13.86 4.48 -2.75
CA ALA A 88 -13.01 5.26 -1.82
C ALA A 88 -13.18 4.79 -0.37
N GLN A 89 -14.42 4.55 0.07
CA GLN A 89 -14.69 3.97 1.40
C GLN A 89 -14.09 2.57 1.55
N GLY A 90 -14.20 1.73 0.52
CA GLY A 90 -13.64 0.38 0.53
C GLY A 90 -12.10 0.34 0.57
N ALA A 91 -11.43 1.37 0.04
CA ALA A 91 -9.98 1.51 0.10
C ALA A 91 -9.49 1.73 1.55
N GLY A 92 -10.32 2.23 2.46
CA GLY A 92 -9.99 2.43 3.87
C GLY A 92 -9.22 3.73 4.16
N ASP A 93 -9.05 3.98 5.46
CA ASP A 93 -8.84 5.31 6.03
C ASP A 93 -7.70 5.39 7.08
N GLY A 94 -6.92 4.32 7.29
CA GLY A 94 -5.69 4.40 8.10
C GLY A 94 -5.43 3.21 9.04
N ALA A 95 -6.32 2.22 9.08
CA ALA A 95 -6.16 1.03 9.93
C ALA A 95 -4.83 0.28 9.72
N LEU A 96 -4.28 0.30 8.50
CA LEU A 96 -3.00 -0.35 8.19
C LEU A 96 -1.79 0.35 8.83
N ALA A 97 -1.79 1.69 8.89
CA ALA A 97 -0.71 2.44 9.53
C ALA A 97 -0.67 2.20 11.05
N GLY A 98 -1.85 2.08 11.68
CA GLY A 98 -1.94 1.67 13.08
C GLY A 98 -1.44 0.24 13.31
N LEU A 99 -1.71 -0.67 12.36
CA LEU A 99 -1.24 -2.05 12.42
C LEU A 99 0.27 -2.17 12.23
N GLU A 100 0.85 -1.42 11.29
CA GLU A 100 2.30 -1.31 11.08
C GLU A 100 2.99 -0.87 12.38
N THR A 101 2.49 0.20 13.02
CA THR A 101 3.02 0.67 14.31
C THR A 101 3.02 -0.45 15.36
N VAL A 102 1.96 -1.26 15.42
CA VAL A 102 1.87 -2.40 16.36
C VAL A 102 2.83 -3.54 15.99
N VAL A 103 3.03 -3.82 14.71
CA VAL A 103 3.92 -4.88 14.23
C VAL A 103 5.40 -4.50 14.35
N GLU A 104 5.74 -3.22 14.18
CA GLU A 104 7.10 -2.71 14.32
C GLU A 104 7.49 -2.46 15.79
N SER A 105 6.57 -1.98 16.62
CA SER A 105 6.85 -1.73 18.04
C SER A 105 6.87 -2.99 18.91
N ALA A 106 6.41 -4.13 18.39
CA ALA A 106 6.36 -5.37 19.15
C ALA A 106 7.66 -6.17 18.97
N ASP A 107 8.44 -6.28 20.06
CA ASP A 107 9.51 -7.30 20.22
C ASP A 107 8.94 -8.75 20.33
N ARG A 108 7.68 -8.96 19.93
CA ARG A 108 6.93 -10.21 20.08
C ARG A 108 6.09 -10.45 18.84
N GLN A 109 5.77 -11.72 18.57
CA GLN A 109 4.96 -12.10 17.41
C GLN A 109 3.62 -11.34 17.35
N PRO A 110 3.16 -10.95 16.15
CA PRO A 110 1.85 -10.33 15.95
C PRO A 110 0.71 -11.19 16.51
N THR A 111 -0.16 -10.58 17.33
CA THR A 111 -1.30 -11.26 17.97
C THR A 111 -2.29 -11.77 16.93
N GLN A 112 -3.11 -12.77 17.29
CA GLN A 112 -4.18 -13.25 16.41
C GLN A 112 -5.15 -12.12 16.03
N GLN A 113 -5.47 -11.23 16.98
CA GLN A 113 -6.33 -10.06 16.72
C GLN A 113 -5.73 -9.14 15.65
N SER A 114 -4.41 -8.90 15.69
CA SER A 114 -3.71 -8.09 14.68
C SER A 114 -3.82 -8.74 13.28
N ARG A 115 -3.70 -10.06 13.20
CA ARG A 115 -3.86 -10.82 11.95
C ARG A 115 -5.29 -10.75 11.42
N ASP A 116 -6.29 -10.90 12.29
CA ASP A 116 -7.70 -10.82 11.88
C ASP A 116 -8.06 -9.42 11.34
N VAL A 117 -7.50 -8.35 11.93
CA VAL A 117 -7.64 -6.98 11.43
C VAL A 117 -7.00 -6.83 10.04
N PHE A 118 -5.80 -7.39 9.86
CA PHE A 118 -5.13 -7.40 8.56
C PHE A 118 -5.96 -8.11 7.49
N ASP A 119 -6.45 -9.32 7.77
CA ASP A 119 -7.25 -10.11 6.84
C ASP A 119 -8.56 -9.39 6.47
N GLY A 120 -9.22 -8.78 7.46
CA GLY A 120 -10.41 -7.97 7.25
C GLY A 120 -10.14 -6.75 6.37
N ALA A 121 -9.01 -6.07 6.56
CA ALA A 121 -8.57 -4.99 5.70
C ALA A 121 -8.30 -5.49 4.28
N ARG A 122 -7.55 -6.58 4.14
CA ARG A 122 -7.19 -7.20 2.85
C ARG A 122 -8.43 -7.51 2.04
N ALA A 123 -9.43 -8.13 2.66
CA ALA A 123 -10.69 -8.46 2.00
C ALA A 123 -11.48 -7.21 1.55
N ARG A 124 -11.46 -6.12 2.33
CA ARG A 124 -12.09 -4.84 1.93
C ARG A 124 -11.38 -4.20 0.74
N LEU A 125 -10.06 -4.09 0.78
CA LEU A 125 -9.29 -3.50 -0.32
C LEU A 125 -9.46 -4.30 -1.61
N ALA A 126 -9.40 -5.63 -1.55
CA ALA A 126 -9.62 -6.48 -2.72
C ALA A 126 -11.02 -6.27 -3.34
N ARG A 127 -12.07 -6.09 -2.52
CA ARG A 127 -13.41 -5.74 -3.01
C ARG A 127 -13.43 -4.36 -3.67
N ALA A 128 -12.72 -3.38 -3.10
CA ALA A 128 -12.64 -2.03 -3.66
C ALA A 128 -11.89 -2.02 -5.01
N GLN A 129 -10.78 -2.75 -5.12
CA GLN A 129 -10.02 -2.92 -6.37
C GLN A 129 -10.87 -3.59 -7.46
N ARG A 130 -11.64 -4.64 -7.12
CA ARG A 130 -12.57 -5.26 -8.08
C ARG A 130 -13.63 -4.28 -8.58
N ARG A 131 -14.23 -3.52 -7.68
CA ARG A 131 -15.22 -2.49 -8.05
C ARG A 131 -14.61 -1.38 -8.90
N TRP A 132 -13.36 -1.00 -8.63
CA TRP A 132 -12.62 -0.08 -9.49
C TRP A 132 -12.43 -0.66 -10.89
N GLN A 133 -12.02 -1.91 -11.00
CA GLN A 133 -11.86 -2.58 -12.30
C GLN A 133 -13.20 -2.65 -13.06
N GLU A 134 -14.29 -2.99 -12.37
CA GLU A 134 -15.64 -2.98 -12.95
C GLU A 134 -16.05 -1.57 -13.41
N PHE A 135 -15.81 -0.55 -12.59
CA PHE A 135 -16.06 0.84 -12.96
C PHE A 135 -15.30 1.24 -14.22
N VAL A 136 -13.99 0.95 -14.28
CA VAL A 136 -13.15 1.31 -15.44
C VAL A 136 -13.56 0.56 -16.71
N THR A 137 -13.96 -0.71 -16.59
CA THR A 137 -14.28 -1.55 -17.74
C THR A 137 -15.71 -1.44 -18.23
N LYS A 138 -16.67 -1.13 -17.34
CA LYS A 138 -18.10 -1.12 -17.65
C LYS A 138 -18.72 0.27 -17.55
N ASP A 139 -18.51 0.96 -16.45
CA ASP A 139 -19.20 2.22 -16.17
C ASP A 139 -18.56 3.40 -16.91
N LEU A 140 -17.23 3.47 -16.94
CA LEU A 140 -16.48 4.57 -17.55
C LEU A 140 -16.75 4.72 -19.06
N PRO A 141 -16.81 3.65 -19.87
CA PRO A 141 -17.21 3.77 -21.28
C PRO A 141 -18.63 4.32 -21.46
N VAL A 142 -19.58 3.86 -20.64
CA VAL A 142 -20.97 4.34 -20.68
C VAL A 142 -21.03 5.82 -20.31
N LEU A 143 -20.31 6.22 -19.27
CA LEU A 143 -20.20 7.61 -18.86
C LEU A 143 -19.58 8.47 -19.98
N ASN A 144 -18.48 8.03 -20.58
CA ASN A 144 -17.84 8.75 -21.68
C ASN A 144 -18.74 8.88 -22.91
N ALA A 145 -19.54 7.86 -23.23
CA ALA A 145 -20.54 7.96 -24.30
C ALA A 145 -21.63 9.00 -23.98
N GLN A 146 -22.09 9.09 -22.73
CA GLN A 146 -23.03 10.12 -22.30
C GLN A 146 -22.42 11.53 -22.38
N ARG A 147 -21.16 11.68 -21.96
CA ARG A 147 -20.43 12.95 -22.03
C ARG A 147 -20.22 13.41 -23.46
N ALA A 148 -19.91 12.50 -24.38
CA ALA A 148 -19.75 12.82 -25.79
C ALA A 148 -21.06 13.39 -26.40
N ARG A 149 -22.23 12.85 -26.02
CA ARG A 149 -23.54 13.40 -26.41
C ARG A 149 -23.81 14.81 -25.86
N GLN A 150 -23.14 15.15 -24.76
CA GLN A 150 -23.18 16.48 -24.14
C GLN A 150 -22.03 17.38 -24.62
N HIS A 151 -21.23 16.94 -25.61
CA HIS A 151 -20.03 17.63 -26.10
C HIS A 151 -18.97 17.89 -25.02
N LEU A 152 -18.91 17.03 -24.01
CA LEU A 152 -17.94 17.11 -22.92
C LEU A 152 -16.78 16.14 -23.14
N SER A 153 -15.58 16.53 -22.66
CA SER A 153 -14.38 15.71 -22.76
C SER A 153 -14.52 14.37 -22.04
N PRO A 154 -13.93 13.29 -22.58
CA PRO A 154 -13.91 11.99 -21.94
C PRO A 154 -13.02 12.03 -20.69
N VAL A 155 -13.38 11.18 -19.73
CA VAL A 155 -12.63 10.96 -18.50
C VAL A 155 -11.73 9.75 -18.66
N THR A 156 -10.53 9.83 -18.10
CA THR A 156 -9.53 8.76 -18.12
C THR A 156 -9.26 8.28 -16.70
N ALA A 157 -9.11 6.96 -16.55
CA ALA A 157 -8.73 6.33 -15.30
C ALA A 157 -7.24 5.95 -15.36
N PRO A 158 -6.42 6.37 -14.38
CA PRO A 158 -5.03 5.95 -14.34
C PRO A 158 -4.92 4.47 -13.95
N ALA A 159 -3.84 3.82 -14.41
CA ALA A 159 -3.50 2.47 -13.96
C ALA A 159 -3.11 2.49 -12.47
N LEU A 160 -3.43 1.42 -11.74
CA LEU A 160 -2.99 1.25 -10.37
C LEU A 160 -1.52 0.81 -10.37
N THR A 161 -0.61 1.71 -9.98
CA THR A 161 0.83 1.44 -9.88
C THR A 161 1.28 1.61 -8.43
N PRO A 162 1.08 0.60 -7.57
CA PRO A 162 1.57 0.65 -6.19
C PRO A 162 3.11 0.53 -6.16
N ASP A 163 3.72 1.25 -5.24
CA ASP A 163 5.15 1.13 -4.93
C ASP A 163 5.36 -0.03 -3.95
N ALA A 164 5.32 -1.26 -4.48
CA ALA A 164 5.38 -2.50 -3.69
C ALA A 164 6.80 -3.09 -3.66
N ILE A 165 7.18 -3.61 -2.49
CA ILE A 165 8.44 -4.30 -2.21
C ILE A 165 8.23 -5.81 -2.42
N ALA A 166 9.20 -6.49 -3.04
CA ALA A 166 9.14 -7.95 -3.19
C ALA A 166 9.22 -8.65 -1.81
N ILE A 167 8.34 -9.63 -1.59
CA ILE A 167 8.32 -10.44 -0.36
C ILE A 167 9.12 -11.73 -0.62
N PRO A 168 10.16 -12.02 0.18
CA PRO A 168 10.98 -13.22 0.05
C PRO A 168 10.36 -14.50 0.65
#